data_AF-A0A9E5V1T4-F1
#
_entry.id   AF-A0A9E5V1T4-F1
#
_cell.length_a   1.000
_cell.length_b   1.000
_cell.length_c   1.000
_cell.angle_alpha   90.00
_cell.angle_beta   90.00
_cell.angle_gamma   90.00
#
_symmetry.space_group_name_H-M   'P 1'
#
loop_
_entity.id
_entity.type
_entity.pdbx_description
1 polymer ?
#
loop_
_entity_poly.entity_id
_entity_poly.type
_entity_poly.pdbx_seq_one_letter_code
_entity_poly.pdbx_strand_id
1 'polypeptide(L)'
;MSQVEQVRKVKPFPDIPLVVLSSGKPDFDITQDVLQKLQELHADLAKESPQGTHIIVHESGHAIQLEKPELVIDKIHQVVEKVRCDSASY
;
A
#
# COMPACT_ATOMS: atom_id res chain seq x y z
N MET A 1 21.47 6.81 -18.73
CA MET A 1 20.66 5.67 -18.21
C MET A 1 19.39 6.25 -17.64
N SER A 2 18.23 5.70 -17.99
CA SER A 2 16.95 6.19 -17.47
C SER A 2 16.70 5.69 -16.04
N GLN A 3 15.89 6.38 -15.24
CA GLN A 3 15.49 5.92 -13.90
C GLN A 3 14.91 4.50 -13.94
N VAL A 4 14.22 4.16 -15.04
CA VAL A 4 13.62 2.83 -15.30
C VAL A 4 14.68 1.73 -15.43
N GLU A 5 15.86 2.03 -15.98
CA GLU A 5 16.97 1.08 -16.10
C GLU A 5 17.70 0.84 -14.76
N GLN A 6 17.71 1.83 -13.86
CA GLN A 6 18.27 1.67 -12.51
C GLN A 6 17.38 0.75 -11.65
N VAL A 7 16.06 0.87 -11.75
CA VAL A 7 15.10 0.01 -11.01
C VAL A 7 15.23 -1.46 -11.41
N ARG A 8 15.56 -1.75 -12.68
CA ARG A 8 15.74 -3.13 -13.18
C ARG A 8 17.00 -3.84 -12.66
N LYS A 9 17.91 -3.14 -11.97
CA LYS A 9 19.07 -3.73 -11.28
C LYS A 9 18.85 -3.91 -9.77
N VAL A 10 17.64 -3.62 -9.28
CA VAL A 10 17.32 -3.65 -7.85
C VAL A 10 16.96 -5.09 -7.44
N LYS A 11 17.46 -5.51 -6.29
CA LYS A 11 17.08 -6.79 -5.67
C LYS A 11 15.56 -6.89 -5.57
N PRO A 12 14.97 -8.10 -5.64
CA PRO A 12 13.54 -8.27 -5.44
C PRO A 12 13.12 -7.65 -4.11
N PHE A 13 11.91 -7.08 -4.08
CA PHE A 13 11.34 -6.56 -2.86
C PHE A 13 11.31 -7.68 -1.79
N PRO A 14 11.68 -7.38 -0.53
CA PRO A 14 11.83 -8.41 0.48
C PRO A 14 10.49 -9.03 0.87
N ASP A 15 10.53 -10.28 1.34
CA ASP A 15 9.38 -10.97 1.92
C ASP A 15 9.06 -10.41 3.32
N ILE A 16 8.28 -9.33 3.36
CA ILE A 16 7.88 -8.63 4.59
C ILE A 16 6.38 -8.31 4.57
N PRO A 17 5.70 -8.24 5.72
CA PRO A 17 4.34 -7.71 5.81
C PRO A 17 4.23 -6.32 5.15
N LEU A 18 3.30 -6.17 4.20
CA LEU A 18 3.06 -4.93 3.48
C LEU A 18 1.56 -4.66 3.36
N VAL A 19 1.12 -3.46 3.75
CA VAL A 19 -0.26 -3.00 3.53
C VAL A 19 -0.21 -1.71 2.73
N VAL A 20 -0.92 -1.67 1.61
CA VAL A 20 -1.07 -0.49 0.76
C VAL A 20 -2.52 -0.01 0.85
N LEU A 21 -2.70 1.25 1.28
CA LEU A 21 -4.02 1.89 1.34
C LEU A 21 -4.18 2.84 0.14
N SER A 22 -5.31 2.75 -0.57
CA SER A 22 -5.69 3.67 -1.64
C SER A 22 -6.92 4.48 -1.27
N SER A 23 -6.99 5.70 -1.78
CA SER A 23 -8.21 6.49 -1.75
C SER A 23 -9.31 5.78 -2.54
N GLY A 24 -10.54 5.94 -2.05
CA GLY A 24 -11.73 5.35 -2.66
C GLY A 24 -12.57 6.33 -3.45
N LYS A 25 -12.41 7.63 -3.20
CA LYS A 25 -13.02 8.73 -3.94
C LYS A 25 -11.95 9.62 -4.56
N PRO A 26 -12.24 10.28 -5.69
CA PRO A 26 -11.35 11.27 -6.26
C PRO A 26 -11.33 12.52 -5.38
N ASP A 27 -10.15 13.13 -5.25
CA ASP A 27 -10.01 14.50 -4.74
C ASP A 27 -10.12 15.50 -5.89
N PHE A 28 -10.17 16.80 -5.56
CA PHE A 28 -10.44 17.90 -6.49
C PHE A 28 -9.62 17.88 -7.79
N ASP A 29 -8.40 17.34 -7.76
CA ASP A 29 -7.44 17.41 -8.86
C ASP A 29 -7.31 16.13 -9.69
N ILE A 30 -8.11 15.08 -9.41
CA ILE A 30 -8.02 13.81 -10.16
C ILE A 30 -9.39 13.35 -10.67
N THR A 31 -9.38 12.78 -11.88
CA THR A 31 -10.57 12.13 -12.45
C THR A 31 -10.74 10.72 -11.89
N GLN A 32 -11.94 10.15 -12.07
CA GLN A 32 -12.20 8.75 -11.70
C GLN A 32 -11.26 7.77 -12.43
N ASP A 33 -10.94 8.03 -13.70
CA ASP A 33 -10.02 7.19 -14.48
C ASP A 33 -8.59 7.22 -13.92
N VAL A 34 -8.14 8.41 -13.49
CA VAL A 34 -6.82 8.56 -12.84
C VAL A 34 -6.82 7.84 -11.50
N LEU A 35 -7.89 7.97 -10.71
CA LEU A 35 -8.03 7.24 -9.44
C LEU A 35 -7.95 5.72 -9.65
N GLN A 36 -8.68 5.20 -10.63
CA GLN A 36 -8.66 3.76 -10.95
C GLN A 36 -7.26 3.31 -11.35
N LYS A 37 -6.55 4.11 -12.18
CA LYS A 37 -5.17 3.79 -12.56
C LYS A 37 -4.22 3.79 -11.36
N LEU A 38 -4.39 4.72 -10.42
CA LEU A 38 -3.61 4.75 -9.17
C LEU A 38 -3.91 3.53 -8.30
N GLN A 39 -5.18 3.11 -8.20
CA GLN A 39 -5.57 1.90 -7.48
C GLN A 39 -4.94 0.64 -8.09
N GLU A 40 -4.88 0.53 -9.42
CA GLU A 40 -4.18 -0.56 -10.12
C GLU A 40 -2.67 -0.57 -9.79
N LEU A 41 -2.01 0.59 -9.86
CA LEU A 41 -0.58 0.70 -9.53
C LEU A 41 -0.31 0.38 -8.05
N HIS A 42 -1.22 0.74 -7.15
CA HIS A 42 -1.13 0.38 -5.73
C HIS A 42 -1.37 -1.12 -5.49
N ALA A 43 -2.24 -1.75 -6.29
CA ALA A 43 -2.41 -3.21 -6.26
C ALA A 43 -1.13 -3.91 -6.73
N ASP A 44 -0.47 -3.39 -7.76
CA ASP A 44 0.82 -3.91 -8.23
C ASP A 44 1.93 -3.70 -7.20
N LEU A 45 1.97 -2.53 -6.55
CA LEU A 45 2.90 -2.27 -5.43
C LEU A 45 2.71 -3.28 -4.29
N ALA A 46 1.47 -3.62 -3.94
CA ALA A 46 1.22 -4.61 -2.90
C ALA A 46 1.76 -6.00 -3.29
N LYS A 47 1.72 -6.38 -4.58
CA LYS A 47 2.23 -7.68 -5.07
C LYS A 47 3.74 -7.81 -5.03
N GLU A 48 4.48 -6.72 -4.84
CA GLU A 48 5.94 -6.77 -4.68
C GLU A 48 6.35 -7.58 -3.43
N SER A 49 5.50 -7.62 -2.40
CA SER A 49 5.67 -8.56 -1.28
C SER A 49 4.73 -9.77 -1.42
N PRO A 50 5.22 -11.01 -1.19
CA PRO A 50 4.37 -12.19 -1.05
C PRO A 50 3.31 -12.07 0.05
N GLN A 51 3.53 -11.17 1.02
CA GLN A 51 2.65 -10.91 2.15
C GLN A 51 1.81 -9.64 1.97
N GLY A 52 1.85 -9.02 0.80
CA GLY A 52 1.22 -7.75 0.54
C GLY A 52 -0.30 -7.81 0.50
N THR A 53 -0.94 -6.76 0.99
CA THR A 53 -2.39 -6.56 0.92
C THR A 53 -2.71 -5.15 0.44
N HIS A 54 -3.58 -5.05 -0.55
CA HIS A 54 -4.09 -3.76 -1.05
C HIS A 54 -5.53 -3.53 -0.55
N ILE A 55 -5.80 -2.35 -0.01
CA ILE A 55 -7.11 -1.97 0.53
C ILE A 55 -7.53 -0.63 -0.04
N ILE A 56 -8.71 -0.58 -0.64
CA ILE A 56 -9.34 0.66 -1.10
C ILE A 56 -10.24 1.19 0.01
N VAL A 57 -9.94 2.40 0.48
CA VAL A 57 -10.69 3.09 1.53
C VAL A 57 -11.80 3.91 0.87
N HIS A 58 -12.90 3.24 0.52
CA HIS A 58 -14.04 3.77 -0.25
C HIS A 58 -14.55 5.14 0.21
N GLU A 59 -14.49 5.41 1.52
CA GLU A 59 -15.00 6.62 2.15
C GLU A 59 -13.95 7.74 2.34
N SER A 60 -12.76 7.62 1.74
CA SER A 60 -11.64 8.56 1.91
C SER A 60 -11.02 9.04 0.59
N GLY A 61 -10.62 10.32 0.59
CA GLY A 61 -9.77 10.93 -0.43
C GLY A 61 -8.30 10.59 -0.19
N HIS A 62 -7.40 11.37 -0.77
CA HIS A 62 -5.95 11.15 -0.72
C HIS A 62 -5.41 11.15 0.72
N ALA A 63 -5.97 12.00 1.59
CA ALA A 63 -5.52 12.17 2.97
C ALA A 63 -6.14 11.14 3.93
N ILE A 64 -5.95 9.84 3.65
CA ILE A 64 -6.55 8.72 4.41
C ILE A 64 -6.25 8.79 5.91
N GLN A 65 -5.04 9.19 6.30
CA GLN A 65 -4.65 9.33 7.69
C GLN A 65 -5.38 10.44 8.44
N LEU A 66 -5.96 11.42 7.74
CA LEU A 66 -6.77 12.48 8.33
C LEU A 66 -8.25 12.12 8.35
N GLU A 67 -8.74 11.43 7.31
CA GLU A 67 -10.16 11.07 7.18
C GLU A 67 -10.54 9.76 7.88
N LYS A 68 -9.61 8.80 7.95
CA LYS A 68 -9.78 7.45 8.54
C LYS A 68 -8.60 7.07 9.44
N PRO A 69 -8.26 7.87 10.46
CA PRO A 69 -7.08 7.64 11.29
C PRO A 69 -7.10 6.29 12.02
N GLU A 70 -8.26 5.84 12.50
CA GLU A 70 -8.41 4.56 13.20
C GLU A 70 -8.06 3.38 12.28
N LEU A 71 -8.50 3.43 11.02
CA LEU A 71 -8.15 2.41 10.03
C LEU A 71 -6.64 2.36 9.80
N VAL A 72 -5.97 3.52 9.72
CA VAL A 72 -4.52 3.56 9.55
C VAL A 72 -3.81 2.98 10.77
N ILE A 73 -4.23 3.34 11.98
CA ILE A 73 -3.70 2.82 13.24
C ILE A 73 -3.86 1.29 13.30
N ASP A 74 -5.05 0.78 13.01
CA ASP A 74 -5.33 -0.66 13.00
C ASP A 74 -4.43 -1.42 12.02
N LYS A 75 -4.17 -0.86 10.84
CA LYS A 75 -3.28 -1.49 9.84
C LYS A 75 -1.81 -1.43 10.24
N ILE A 76 -1.39 -0.37 10.93
CA ILE A 76 -0.05 -0.33 11.54
C ILE A 76 0.09 -1.42 12.59
N HIS A 77 -0.88 -1.57 13.50
CA HIS A 77 -0.88 -2.65 14.50
C HIS A 77 -0.83 -4.03 13.85
N GLN A 78 -1.65 -4.27 12.83
CA GLN A 78 -1.65 -5.53 12.07
C GLN A 78 -0.26 -5.88 11.51
N VAL A 79 0.43 -4.91 10.90
CA VAL A 79 1.79 -5.11 10.35
C VAL A 79 2.79 -5.41 11.46
N VAL A 80 2.77 -4.64 12.55
CA VAL A 80 3.69 -4.81 13.69
C VAL A 80 3.49 -6.16 14.38
N GLU A 81 2.24 -6.57 14.58
CA GLU A 81 1.90 -7.86 15.18
C GLU A 81 2.37 -9.03 14.32
N LYS A 82 2.19 -8.93 12.98
CA LYS A 82 2.65 -9.98 12.07
C LYS A 82 4.16 -10.20 12.18
N VAL A 83 4.95 -9.12 12.20
CA VAL A 83 6.41 -9.20 12.40
C VAL A 83 6.80 -9.79 13.76
N ARG A 84 6.05 -9.44 14.83
CA ARG A 84 6.32 -9.95 16.19
C ARG A 84 5.96 -11.43 16.35
N CYS A 85 4.90 -11.91 15.70
CA CYS A 85 4.52 -13.33 15.74
C CYS A 85 5.47 -14.20 14.90
N ASP A 86 5.91 -13.72 13.74
CA ASP A 86 6.87 -14.44 12.89
C ASP A 86 8.22 -14.64 13.59
N SER A 87 8.65 -13.64 14.37
CA SER A 87 9.90 -13.72 15.17
C SER A 87 9.78 -14.60 16.42
N ALA A 88 8.56 -14.89 16.90
CA ALA A 88 8.31 -15.82 18.00
C ALA A 88 8.15 -17.28 17.55
N SER A 89 8.19 -17.56 16.24
CA SER A 89 7.99 -18.88 15.65
C SER A 89 9.30 -19.63 15.35
N TYR A 90 10.42 -19.20 15.95
CA TYR A 90 11.76 -19.79 15.82
C TYR A 90 12.26 -20.41 17.12
#